data_AF-A0A0M0G5J0-F1
#
_entry.id   AF-A0A0M0G5J0-F1
#
_cell.length_a   1.000
_cell.length_b   1.000
_cell.length_c   1.000
_cell.angle_alpha   90.00
_cell.angle_beta   90.00
_cell.angle_gamma   90.00
#
_symmetry.space_group_name_H-M   'P 1'
#
loop_
_entity.id
_entity.type
_entity.pdbx_description
1 polymer ?
#
loop_
_entity_poly.entity_id
_entity_poly.type
_entity_poly.pdbx_seq_one_letter_code
_entity_poly.pdbx_strand_id
1 'polypeptide(L)'
;MNSETKLDVLSKWNKVTAYVIIPVIISIMSVTIYSGIVLFEPKLEVAILMVMIVFGMCDIYMPVKEKHVMLKVFYEDGHLNMYKKLVTNKRILISYIHALLFPVLVALLTH
;
A
#
# COMPACT_ATOMS: atom_id res chain seq x y z
N MET A 1 -19.37 0.82 -25.95
CA MET A 1 -19.23 0.83 -24.47
C MET A 1 -19.49 2.26 -24.00
N ASN A 2 -20.54 2.48 -23.20
CA ASN A 2 -21.01 3.81 -22.80
C ASN A 2 -20.02 4.49 -21.82
N SER A 3 -20.00 5.82 -21.75
CA SER A 3 -19.09 6.59 -20.88
C SER A 3 -19.27 6.23 -19.39
N GLU A 4 -20.51 6.00 -18.97
CA GLU A 4 -20.86 5.58 -17.60
C GLU A 4 -20.29 4.20 -17.24
N THR A 5 -20.32 3.25 -18.17
CA THR A 5 -19.76 1.91 -17.97
C THR A 5 -18.23 1.93 -17.90
N LYS A 6 -17.57 2.85 -18.61
CA LYS A 6 -16.11 3.06 -18.50
C LYS A 6 -15.70 3.62 -17.13
N LEU A 7 -16.47 4.57 -16.61
CA LEU A 7 -16.23 5.17 -15.29
C LEU A 7 -16.41 4.15 -14.15
N ASP A 8 -17.44 3.31 -14.25
CA ASP A 8 -17.71 2.29 -13.21
C ASP A 8 -16.64 1.19 -13.17
N VAL A 9 -16.16 0.75 -14.34
CA VAL A 9 -15.04 -0.20 -14.44
C VAL A 9 -13.74 0.40 -13.89
N LEU A 10 -13.43 1.65 -14.23
CA LEU A 10 -12.26 2.35 -13.71
C LEU A 10 -12.32 2.50 -12.17
N SER A 11 -13.50 2.81 -11.63
CA SER A 11 -13.75 2.89 -10.18
C SER A 11 -13.50 1.56 -9.46
N LYS A 12 -13.94 0.44 -10.04
CA LYS A 12 -13.68 -0.92 -9.50
C LYS A 12 -12.19 -1.26 -9.52
N TRP A 13 -11.48 -0.98 -10.62
CA TRP A 13 -10.04 -1.21 -10.70
C TRP A 13 -9.24 -0.34 -9.72
N ASN A 14 -9.67 0.89 -9.48
CA ASN A 14 -9.01 1.74 -8.49
C ASN A 14 -9.21 1.23 -7.06
N LYS A 15 -10.37 0.66 -6.72
CA LYS A 15 -10.57 -0.01 -5.43
C LYS A 15 -9.67 -1.23 -5.27
N VAL A 16 -9.60 -2.09 -6.29
CA VAL A 16 -8.68 -3.25 -6.28
C VAL A 16 -7.23 -2.79 -6.16
N THR A 17 -6.88 -1.70 -6.83
CA THR A 17 -5.53 -1.12 -6.72
C THR A 17 -5.24 -0.67 -5.29
N ALA A 18 -6.17 0.07 -4.67
CA ALA A 18 -6.00 0.63 -3.33
C ALA A 18 -5.90 -0.42 -2.23
N TYR A 19 -6.76 -1.45 -2.27
CA TYR A 19 -6.96 -2.40 -1.16
C TYR A 19 -6.36 -3.79 -1.40
N VAL A 20 -5.78 -4.05 -2.58
CA VAL A 20 -5.17 -5.35 -2.88
C VAL A 20 -3.78 -5.17 -3.47
N ILE A 21 -3.69 -4.46 -4.59
CA ILE A 21 -2.42 -4.37 -5.34
C ILE A 21 -1.36 -3.63 -4.51
N ILE A 22 -1.70 -2.47 -3.94
CA ILE A 22 -0.74 -1.69 -3.15
C ILE A 22 -0.29 -2.42 -1.88
N PRO A 23 -1.19 -2.97 -1.02
CA PRO A 23 -0.78 -3.76 0.13
C PRO A 23 0.14 -4.93 -0.24
N VAL A 24 -0.14 -5.64 -1.35
CA VAL A 24 0.71 -6.75 -1.82
C VAL A 24 2.09 -6.26 -2.23
N ILE A 25 2.18 -5.18 -3.01
CA ILE A 25 3.47 -4.61 -3.43
C ILE A 25 4.28 -4.17 -2.20
N ILE A 26 3.66 -3.44 -1.27
CA ILE A 26 4.32 -2.97 -0.05
C ILE A 26 4.80 -4.16 0.79
N SER A 27 3.99 -5.22 0.90
CA SER A 27 4.36 -6.45 1.62
C SER A 27 5.62 -7.09 1.02
N ILE A 28 5.66 -7.28 -0.30
CA ILE A 28 6.82 -7.84 -1.00
C ILE A 28 8.06 -6.97 -0.76
N MET A 29 7.92 -5.65 -0.88
CA MET A 29 9.03 -4.73 -0.65
C MET A 29 9.52 -4.77 0.79
N SER A 30 8.62 -4.75 1.79
CA SER A 30 8.97 -4.83 3.21
C SER A 30 9.73 -6.14 3.50
N VAL A 31 9.21 -7.28 3.06
CA VAL A 31 9.87 -8.59 3.27
C VAL A 31 11.24 -8.65 2.58
N THR A 32 11.36 -8.08 1.38
CA THR A 32 12.63 -8.01 0.65
C THR A 32 13.67 -7.18 1.41
N ILE A 33 13.28 -6.01 1.91
CA ILE A 33 14.16 -5.14 2.72
C ILE A 33 14.61 -5.88 3.98
N TYR A 34 13.66 -6.45 4.73
CA TYR A 34 13.96 -7.22 5.93
C TYR A 34 14.92 -8.37 5.66
N SER A 35 14.65 -9.19 4.64
CA SER A 35 15.49 -10.33 4.26
C SER A 35 16.91 -9.90 3.89
N GLY A 36 17.06 -8.75 3.21
CA GLY A 36 18.37 -8.17 2.89
C GLY A 36 19.14 -7.70 4.13
N ILE A 37 18.46 -7.21 5.16
CA ILE A 37 19.07 -6.77 6.42
C ILE A 37 19.54 -7.98 7.24
N VAL A 38 18.72 -9.04 7.32
CA VAL A 38 19.02 -10.24 8.13
C VAL A 38 19.79 -11.31 7.37
N LEU A 39 20.51 -10.93 6.30
CA LEU A 39 21.38 -11.79 5.51
C LEU A 39 20.72 -13.10 5.03
N PHE A 40 19.45 -13.05 4.63
CA PHE A 40 18.67 -14.20 4.16
C PHE A 40 18.39 -15.29 5.21
N GLU A 41 18.39 -14.95 6.50
CA GLU A 41 17.81 -15.80 7.57
C GLU A 41 16.44 -15.29 8.07
N PRO A 42 15.43 -15.02 7.20
CA PRO A 42 14.14 -14.55 7.66
C PRO A 42 13.36 -15.67 8.33
N LYS A 43 12.90 -15.43 9.57
CA LYS A 43 11.91 -16.28 10.21
C LYS A 43 10.55 -16.12 9.52
N LEU A 44 9.93 -17.24 9.14
CA LEU A 44 8.64 -17.25 8.45
C LEU A 44 7.53 -16.55 9.25
N GLU A 45 7.49 -16.78 10.57
CA GLU A 45 6.52 -16.16 11.48
C GLU A 45 6.63 -14.62 11.48
N VAL A 46 7.84 -14.09 11.42
CA VAL A 46 8.09 -12.64 11.33
C VAL A 46 7.63 -12.10 9.98
N ALA A 47 7.89 -12.82 8.89
CA ALA A 47 7.41 -12.42 7.55
C ALA A 47 5.87 -12.41 7.49
N ILE A 48 5.19 -13.39 8.10
CA ILE A 48 3.72 -13.41 8.18
C ILE A 48 3.21 -12.22 9.01
N LEU A 49 3.83 -11.93 10.16
CA LEU A 49 3.49 -10.77 10.97
C LEU A 49 3.63 -9.45 10.18
N MET A 50 4.71 -9.30 9.41
CA MET A 50 4.90 -8.12 8.56
C MET A 50 3.76 -7.95 7.55
N VAL A 51 3.37 -9.03 6.86
CA VAL A 51 2.26 -8.97 5.89
C VAL A 51 0.98 -8.54 6.59
N MET A 52 0.67 -9.11 7.76
CA MET A 52 -0.52 -8.70 8.53
C MET A 52 -0.49 -7.21 8.91
N ILE A 53 0.67 -6.70 9.34
CA ILE A 53 0.85 -5.28 9.67
C ILE A 53 0.67 -4.41 8.42
N VAL A 54 1.22 -4.78 7.27
CA VAL A 54 1.06 -4.03 6.01
C VAL A 54 -0.41 -3.92 5.63
N PHE A 55 -1.15 -5.03 5.63
CA PHE A 55 -2.58 -5.02 5.32
C PHE A 55 -3.36 -4.17 6.34
N GLY A 56 -3.08 -4.29 7.64
CA GLY A 56 -3.68 -3.41 8.66
C GLY A 56 -3.38 -1.93 8.43
N MET A 57 -2.15 -1.59 8.02
CA MET A 57 -1.73 -0.21 7.74
C MET A 57 -2.42 0.33 6.49
N CYS A 58 -2.49 -0.45 5.41
CA CYS A 58 -3.04 -0.02 4.14
C CYS A 58 -4.57 -0.04 4.09
N ASP A 59 -5.22 -1.03 4.70
CA ASP A 59 -6.67 -1.23 4.59
C ASP A 59 -7.47 -0.58 5.73
N ILE A 60 -6.81 -0.30 6.87
CA ILE A 60 -7.48 0.28 8.05
C ILE A 60 -6.86 1.64 8.37
N TYR A 61 -5.58 1.68 8.73
CA TYR A 61 -4.97 2.91 9.24
C TYR A 61 -4.96 4.05 8.22
N MET A 62 -4.52 3.78 6.98
CA MET A 62 -4.46 4.79 5.92
C MET A 62 -5.85 5.32 5.53
N PRO A 63 -6.88 4.48 5.30
CA PRO A 63 -8.24 4.95 5.02
C PRO A 63 -8.83 5.80 6.15
N VAL A 64 -8.51 5.50 7.41
CA VAL A 64 -8.98 6.27 8.57
C VAL A 64 -8.24 7.61 8.68
N LYS A 65 -6.91 7.60 8.60
CA LYS A 65 -6.08 8.81 8.77
C LYS A 65 -6.13 9.75 7.56
N GLU A 66 -6.15 9.20 6.36
CA GLU A 66 -5.96 9.92 5.10
C GLU A 66 -7.19 9.80 4.17
N LYS A 67 -8.40 9.68 4.76
CA LYS A 67 -9.66 9.48 4.03
C LYS A 67 -9.84 10.39 2.82
N HIS A 68 -9.64 11.69 3.00
CA HIS A 68 -9.78 12.68 1.92
C HIS A 68 -8.74 12.52 0.82
N VAL A 69 -7.50 12.14 1.17
CA VAL A 69 -6.43 11.92 0.20
C VAL A 69 -6.67 10.64 -0.58
N MET A 70 -7.14 9.57 0.07
CA MET A 70 -7.49 8.33 -0.63
C MET A 70 -8.67 8.52 -1.59
N LEU A 71 -9.69 9.28 -1.20
CA LEU A 71 -10.80 9.64 -2.10
C LEU A 71 -10.29 10.38 -3.34
N LYS A 72 -9.45 11.39 -3.14
CA LYS A 72 -8.84 12.14 -4.24
C LYS A 72 -7.99 11.24 -5.14
N VAL A 73 -7.06 10.48 -4.57
CA VAL A 73 -6.09 9.66 -5.32
C VAL A 73 -6.74 8.54 -6.12
N PHE A 74 -7.73 7.85 -5.54
CA PHE A 74 -8.30 6.64 -6.14
C PHE A 74 -9.62 6.88 -6.87
N TYR A 75 -10.33 7.97 -6.60
CA TYR A 75 -11.62 8.23 -7.23
C TYR A 75 -11.55 9.45 -8.16
N GLU A 76 -11.15 10.62 -7.68
CA GLU A 76 -11.09 11.85 -8.49
C GLU A 76 -9.95 11.78 -9.52
N ASP A 77 -8.74 11.46 -9.05
CA ASP A 77 -7.54 11.26 -9.86
C ASP A 77 -7.47 9.82 -10.41
N GLY A 78 -8.56 9.05 -10.32
CA GLY A 78 -8.61 7.63 -10.62
C GLY A 78 -8.15 7.25 -12.04
N HIS A 79 -8.26 8.17 -12.99
CA HIS A 79 -7.86 8.04 -14.39
C HIS A 79 -6.35 8.24 -14.62
N LEU A 80 -5.65 8.85 -13.66
CA LEU A 80 -4.21 9.04 -13.73
C LEU A 80 -3.47 7.73 -13.43
N ASN A 81 -2.28 7.57 -14.01
CA ASN A 81 -1.41 6.45 -13.65
C ASN A 81 -0.87 6.60 -12.22
N MET A 82 -0.42 5.48 -11.64
CA MET A 82 0.00 5.45 -10.24
C MET A 82 1.18 6.40 -9.94
N TYR A 83 2.13 6.52 -10.86
CA TYR A 83 3.23 7.46 -10.71
C TYR A 83 2.75 8.92 -10.56
N LYS A 84 1.88 9.39 -11.46
CA LYS A 84 1.31 10.74 -11.39
C LYS A 84 0.48 10.93 -10.12
N LYS A 85 -0.32 9.93 -9.74
CA LYS A 85 -1.10 9.93 -8.48
C LYS A 85 -0.21 10.19 -7.26
N LEU A 86 0.94 9.52 -7.18
CA LEU A 86 1.88 9.63 -6.06
C LEU A 86 2.66 10.96 -6.06
N VAL A 87 3.13 11.41 -7.23
CA VAL A 87 3.89 12.67 -7.35
C VAL A 87 3.03 13.88 -7.03
N THR A 88 1.77 13.89 -7.47
CA THR A 88 0.82 14.99 -7.20
C THR A 88 0.35 14.98 -5.74
N ASN A 89 0.30 13.82 -5.09
CA ASN A 89 -0.19 13.68 -3.72
C ASN A 89 0.90 13.20 -2.76
N LYS A 90 1.89 14.05 -2.43
CA LYS A 90 3.02 13.71 -1.55
C LYS A 90 2.62 13.07 -0.21
N ARG A 91 1.44 13.40 0.32
CA ARG A 91 0.92 12.84 1.59
C ARG A 91 0.62 11.33 1.49
N ILE A 92 0.09 10.86 0.36
CA ILE A 92 -0.15 9.43 0.17
C ILE A 92 1.17 8.67 0.01
N LEU A 93 2.15 9.27 -0.67
CA LEU A 93 3.49 8.71 -0.81
C LEU A 93 4.17 8.52 0.55
N ILE A 94 4.15 9.55 1.40
CA ILE A 94 4.69 9.46 2.77
C ILE A 94 3.98 8.36 3.57
N SER A 95 2.66 8.23 3.42
CA SER A 95 1.90 7.20 4.12
C SER A 95 2.28 5.79 3.65
N TYR A 96 2.51 5.57 2.35
CA TYR A 96 3.01 4.30 1.85
C TYR A 96 4.45 4.01 2.26
N ILE A 97 5.32 5.03 2.35
CA ILE A 97 6.67 4.86 2.91
C ILE A 97 6.59 4.43 4.38
N HIS A 98 5.66 4.99 5.17
CA HIS A 98 5.42 4.54 6.53
C HIS A 98 4.91 3.10 6.58
N ALA A 99 3.92 2.75 5.74
CA ALA A 99 3.39 1.39 5.65
C ALA A 99 4.46 0.37 5.19
N LEU A 100 5.48 0.81 4.44
CA LEU A 100 6.62 0.02 4.03
C LEU A 100 7.63 -0.20 5.16
N LEU A 101 8.07 0.87 5.82
CA LEU A 101 9.18 0.83 6.77
C LEU A 101 8.77 0.43 8.18
N PHE A 102 7.54 0.72 8.60
CA PHE A 102 7.06 0.37 9.94
C PHE A 102 7.05 -1.16 10.19
N PRO A 103 6.51 -2.01 9.30
CA PRO A 103 6.60 -3.47 9.47
C PRO A 103 8.05 -3.98 9.49
N VAL A 104 8.95 -3.37 8.71
CA VAL A 104 10.38 -3.73 8.71
C VAL A 104 11.00 -3.44 10.07
N LEU A 105 10.73 -2.26 10.64
CA LEU A 105 11.22 -1.90 11.96
C LEU A 105 10.69 -2.86 13.04
N VAL A 106 9.39 -3.16 13.01
CA VAL A 106 8.79 -4.13 13.95
C VAL A 106 9.45 -5.49 13.79
N ALA A 107 9.62 -5.97 12.56
CA ALA A 107 10.26 -7.25 12.27
C ALA A 107 11.68 -7.34 12.83
N LEU A 108 12.49 -6.29 12.67
CA LEU A 108 13.85 -6.24 13.19
C LEU A 108 13.91 -6.23 14.73
N LEU A 109 12.90 -5.67 15.39
CA LEU A 109 12.79 -5.70 16.85
C LEU A 109 12.31 -7.05 17.38
N THR A 110 11.63 -7.84 16.56
CA THR A 110 11.04 -9.14 16.93
C THR A 110 11.79 -10.36 16.39
N HIS A 111 12.77 -10.17 15.50
CA HIS A 111 13.65 -11.24 15.02
C HIS A 111 14.59 -11.69 16.14
#